data_AF-A0A0X8X703-F1
#
_entry.id   AF-A0A0X8X703-F1
#
_cell.length_a   1.000
_cell.length_b   1.000
_cell.length_c   1.000
_cell.angle_alpha   90.00
_cell.angle_beta   90.00
_cell.angle_gamma   90.00
#
_symmetry.space_group_name_H-M   'P 1'
#
loop_
_entity.id
_entity.type
_entity.pdbx_description
1 polymer ?
#
loop_
_entity_poly.entity_id
_entity_poly.type
_entity_poly.pdbx_seq_one_letter_code
_entity_poly.pdbx_strand_id
1 'polypeptide(L)'
;MTLTKTPVAEILSRGQQKLLVVALLLAEVKLWADQGLQPLLLIDDLAAELDIHHLAYVMQSIANIEAQVFLTAIDSKPLAVINQDADWYALSSGCLEPMRHF
;
A
#
# COMPACT_ATOMS: atom_id res chain seq x y z
N MET A 1 18.67 -2.77 -9.51
CA MET A 1 17.83 -3.86 -10.07
C MET A 1 17.88 -3.80 -11.59
N THR A 2 17.94 -4.95 -12.27
CA THR A 2 18.02 -5.03 -13.75
C THR A 2 16.97 -6.00 -14.30
N LEU A 3 16.36 -5.68 -15.43
CA LEU A 3 15.60 -6.62 -16.26
C LEU A 3 16.45 -6.92 -17.49
N THR A 4 16.66 -8.21 -17.78
CA THR A 4 17.49 -8.65 -18.92
C THR A 4 18.88 -7.98 -18.98
N LYS A 5 19.53 -7.79 -17.82
CA LYS A 5 20.83 -7.08 -17.63
C LYS A 5 20.81 -5.56 -17.89
N THR A 6 19.66 -4.98 -18.20
CA THR A 6 19.49 -3.53 -18.36
C THR A 6 18.90 -2.94 -17.08
N PRO A 7 19.36 -1.77 -16.60
CA PRO A 7 18.76 -1.10 -15.46
C PRO A 7 17.25 -0.92 -15.64
N VAL A 8 16.45 -1.28 -14.63
CA VAL A 8 14.98 -1.13 -14.71
C VAL A 8 14.56 0.33 -14.92
N ALA A 9 15.38 1.27 -14.46
CA ALA A 9 15.17 2.70 -14.65
C ALA A 9 15.17 3.13 -16.13
N GLU A 10 15.81 2.35 -16.99
CA GLU A 10 15.91 2.60 -18.43
C GLU A 10 14.80 1.91 -19.24
N ILE A 11 14.10 0.93 -18.65
CA ILE A 11 13.06 0.14 -19.33
C ILE A 11 11.65 0.55 -18.87
N LEU A 12 11.48 0.77 -17.56
CA LEU A 12 10.18 0.98 -16.94
C LEU A 12 9.83 2.46 -16.91
N SER A 13 8.53 2.77 -17.12
CA SER A 13 8.02 4.11 -16.84
C SER A 13 8.13 4.43 -15.35
N ARG A 14 8.05 5.72 -14.97
CA ARG A 14 8.09 6.12 -13.55
C ARG A 14 7.01 5.43 -12.72
N GLY A 15 5.80 5.26 -13.24
CA GLY A 15 4.72 4.54 -12.56
C GLY A 15 5.04 3.05 -12.36
N GLN A 16 5.60 2.40 -13.38
CA GLN A 16 6.03 1.00 -13.29
C GLN A 16 7.19 0.80 -12.30
N GLN A 17 8.11 1.77 -12.22
CA GLN A 17 9.19 1.74 -11.22
C GLN A 17 8.63 1.83 -9.80
N LYS A 18 7.64 2.70 -9.55
CA LYS A 18 6.97 2.79 -8.24
C LYS A 18 6.29 1.48 -7.87
N LEU A 19 5.54 0.89 -8.81
CA LEU A 19 4.87 -0.41 -8.59
C LEU A 19 5.85 -1.52 -8.27
N LEU A 20 6.98 -1.53 -8.97
CA LEU A 20 8.03 -2.49 -8.71
C LEU A 20 8.60 -2.34 -7.29
N VAL A 21 8.83 -1.11 -6.82
CA VAL A 21 9.26 -0.85 -5.44
C VAL A 21 8.21 -1.33 -4.44
N VAL A 22 6.94 -1.03 -4.66
CA VAL A 22 5.83 -1.50 -3.81
C VAL A 22 5.78 -3.03 -3.78
N ALA A 23 5.89 -3.69 -4.94
CA ALA A 23 5.88 -5.15 -5.02
C ALA A 23 7.04 -5.79 -4.24
N LEU A 24 8.23 -5.20 -4.30
CA LEU A 24 9.39 -5.67 -3.51
C LEU A 24 9.15 -5.52 -2.01
N LEU A 25 8.58 -4.39 -1.59
CA LEU A 25 8.27 -4.13 -0.19
C LEU A 25 7.20 -5.09 0.35
N LEU A 26 6.14 -5.36 -0.41
CA LEU A 26 5.13 -6.35 -0.05
C LEU A 26 5.71 -7.77 0.00
N ALA A 27 6.64 -8.11 -0.90
CA ALA A 27 7.34 -9.40 -0.87
C ALA A 27 8.24 -9.53 0.37
N GLU A 28 8.91 -8.46 0.79
CA GLU A 28 9.69 -8.43 2.03
C GLU A 28 8.81 -8.62 3.27
N VAL A 29 7.68 -7.92 3.34
CA VAL A 29 6.70 -8.07 4.44
C VAL A 29 6.19 -9.51 4.51
N LYS A 30 5.82 -10.11 3.38
CA LYS A 30 5.41 -11.52 3.31
C LYS A 30 6.51 -12.45 3.82
N LEU A 31 7.76 -12.24 3.40
CA LEU A 31 8.89 -13.05 3.84
C LEU A 31 9.07 -13.01 5.36
N TRP A 32 8.91 -11.83 5.98
CA TRP A 32 8.98 -11.70 7.44
C TRP A 32 7.81 -12.42 8.13
N ALA A 33 6.60 -12.29 7.60
CA ALA A 33 5.44 -13.02 8.11
C ALA A 33 5.64 -14.55 8.04
N ASP A 34 6.13 -15.06 6.91
CA ASP A 34 6.44 -16.47 6.70
C ASP A 34 7.54 -16.99 7.66
N GLN A 35 8.41 -16.11 8.17
CA GLN A 35 9.41 -16.42 9.20
C GLN A 35 8.86 -16.37 10.64
N GLY A 36 7.55 -16.16 10.80
CA GLY A 36 6.88 -16.06 12.10
C GLY A 36 7.03 -14.71 12.79
N LEU A 37 7.51 -13.69 12.09
CA LEU A 37 7.47 -12.31 12.57
C LEU A 37 6.08 -11.70 12.32
N GLN A 38 5.78 -10.60 13.00
CA GLN A 38 4.53 -9.85 12.82
C GLN A 38 4.86 -8.45 12.28
N PRO A 39 4.89 -8.26 10.95
CA PRO A 39 5.24 -6.97 10.38
C PRO A 39 4.18 -5.91 10.63
N LEU A 40 4.63 -4.67 10.77
CA LEU A 40 3.79 -3.46 10.75
C LEU A 40 4.10 -2.68 9.48
N LEU A 41 3.10 -2.56 8.60
CA LEU A 41 3.21 -1.84 7.36
C LEU A 41 2.58 -0.46 7.50
N LEU A 42 3.37 0.59 7.27
CA LEU A 42 2.94 1.98 7.28
C LEU A 42 2.95 2.52 5.86
N ILE A 43 1.80 2.99 5.37
CA ILE A 43 1.63 3.47 3.99
C ILE A 43 1.16 4.91 4.04
N ASP A 44 1.97 5.81 3.50
CA ASP A 44 1.66 7.23 3.43
C ASP A 44 1.17 7.62 2.03
N ASP A 45 -0.05 8.16 1.96
CA ASP A 45 -0.70 8.76 0.77
C ASP A 45 -0.45 8.06 -0.58
N LEU A 46 -0.59 6.72 -0.61
CA LEU A 46 -0.28 5.89 -1.78
C LEU A 46 -1.11 6.28 -3.02
N ALA A 47 -2.31 6.83 -2.81
CA ALA A 47 -3.21 7.24 -3.89
C ALA A 47 -2.65 8.39 -4.73
N ALA A 48 -1.74 9.21 -4.19
CA ALA A 48 -1.08 10.28 -4.94
C ALA A 48 0.00 9.75 -5.92
N GLU A 49 0.47 8.52 -5.70
CA GLU A 49 1.65 7.98 -6.39
C GLU A 49 1.31 7.09 -7.59
N LEU A 50 0.08 6.55 -7.64
CA LEU A 50 -0.37 5.52 -8.58
C LEU A 50 -1.68 5.92 -9.28
N ASP A 51 -1.87 5.49 -10.52
CA ASP A 51 -3.19 5.55 -11.15
C ASP A 51 -4.16 4.53 -10.54
N ILE A 52 -5.45 4.72 -10.82
CA ILE A 52 -6.55 3.97 -10.19
C ILE A 52 -6.46 2.45 -10.41
N HIS A 53 -5.95 2.00 -11.56
CA HIS A 53 -5.85 0.57 -11.85
C HIS A 53 -4.74 -0.06 -11.03
N HIS A 54 -3.57 0.57 -11.01
CA HIS A 54 -2.43 0.09 -10.26
C HIS A 54 -2.65 0.17 -8.74
N LEU A 55 -3.30 1.24 -8.28
CA LEU A 55 -3.68 1.39 -6.88
C LEU A 55 -4.61 0.25 -6.45
N ALA A 56 -5.63 -0.10 -7.25
CA ALA A 56 -6.52 -1.21 -6.93
C ALA A 56 -5.77 -2.55 -6.76
N TYR A 57 -4.81 -2.85 -7.63
CA TYR A 57 -3.98 -4.05 -7.50
C TYR A 57 -3.13 -4.06 -6.22
N VAL A 58 -2.53 -2.90 -5.89
CA VAL A 58 -1.73 -2.78 -4.66
C VAL A 58 -2.62 -2.91 -3.43
N MET A 59 -3.77 -2.24 -3.39
CA MET A 59 -4.73 -2.34 -2.28
C MET A 59 -5.24 -3.76 -2.09
N GLN A 60 -5.51 -4.50 -3.17
CA GLN A 60 -5.88 -5.91 -3.07
C GLN A 60 -4.73 -6.78 -2.56
N SER A 61 -3.49 -6.45 -2.90
CA SER A 61 -2.31 -7.17 -2.38
C SER A 61 -2.11 -6.91 -0.89
N ILE A 62 -2.31 -5.66 -0.45
CA ILE A 62 -2.27 -5.25 0.96
C ILE A 62 -3.39 -5.95 1.76
N ALA A 63 -4.60 -6.03 1.23
CA ALA A 63 -5.73 -6.69 1.90
C ALA A 63 -5.46 -8.17 2.22
N ASN A 64 -4.61 -8.83 1.44
CA ASN A 64 -4.28 -10.25 1.58
C ASN A 64 -2.93 -10.50 2.27
N ILE A 65 -2.25 -9.47 2.77
CA ILE A 65 -0.97 -9.63 3.42
C ILE A 65 -1.15 -9.98 4.90
N GLU A 66 -0.36 -10.92 5.40
CA GLU A 66 -0.38 -11.31 6.81
C GLU A 66 0.45 -10.32 7.65
N ALA A 67 -0.01 -9.06 7.72
CA ALA A 67 0.63 -7.99 8.50
C ALA A 67 -0.41 -7.01 9.05
N GLN A 68 -0.05 -6.29 10.13
CA GLN A 68 -0.84 -5.14 10.56
C GLN A 68 -0.53 -3.96 9.63
N VAL A 69 -1.57 -3.28 9.14
CA VAL A 69 -1.41 -2.18 8.17
C VAL A 69 -2.04 -0.91 8.72
N PHE A 70 -1.29 0.20 8.66
CA PHE A 70 -1.82 1.56 8.82
C PHE A 70 -1.63 2.32 7.52
N LEU A 71 -2.68 2.98 7.07
CA LEU A 71 -2.66 3.73 5.83
C LEU A 71 -3.23 5.13 6.06
N THR A 72 -2.59 6.14 5.47
CA THR A 72 -3.10 7.51 5.40
C THR A 72 -3.56 7.81 3.98
N ALA A 73 -4.64 8.59 3.86
CA ALA A 73 -5.11 9.09 2.57
C ALA A 73 -5.92 10.37 2.76
N ILE A 74 -5.98 11.19 1.71
CA ILE A 74 -6.78 12.42 1.66
C ILE A 74 -8.24 12.12 1.30
N ASP A 75 -8.47 11.27 0.29
CA ASP A 75 -9.80 10.77 -0.10
C ASP A 75 -9.85 9.28 0.22
N SER A 76 -11.03 8.81 0.63
CA SER A 76 -11.26 7.42 1.00
C SER A 76 -11.74 6.55 -0.15
N LYS A 77 -12.24 7.13 -1.25
CA LYS A 77 -12.62 6.38 -2.47
C LYS A 77 -11.55 5.43 -2.98
N PRO A 78 -10.25 5.82 -3.03
CA PRO A 78 -9.20 4.93 -3.55
C PRO A 78 -8.98 3.68 -2.68
N LEU A 79 -9.48 3.71 -1.45
CA LEU A 79 -9.34 2.67 -0.44
C LEU A 79 -10.62 1.82 -0.27
N ALA A 80 -11.65 2.06 -1.08
CA ALA A 80 -12.93 1.35 -0.99
C ALA A 80 -12.78 -0.19 -1.06
N VAL A 81 -11.69 -0.69 -1.63
CA VAL A 81 -11.36 -2.13 -1.72
C VAL A 81 -11.16 -2.78 -0.34
N ILE A 82 -10.66 -2.04 0.66
CA ILE A 82 -10.38 -2.54 2.02
C ILE A 82 -11.44 -2.14 3.05
N ASN A 83 -12.56 -1.58 2.59
CA ASN A 83 -13.47 -0.85 3.45
C ASN A 83 -14.13 -1.68 4.56
N GLN A 84 -14.34 -2.98 4.35
CA GLN A 84 -15.05 -3.83 5.31
C GLN A 84 -14.17 -4.39 6.42
N ASP A 85 -12.84 -4.33 6.26
CA ASP A 85 -11.87 -4.98 7.15
C ASP A 85 -10.97 -3.96 7.88
N ALA A 86 -11.33 -2.68 7.86
CA ALA A 86 -10.51 -1.59 8.39
C ALA A 86 -11.26 -0.74 9.43
N ASP A 87 -10.53 -0.34 10.47
CA ASP A 87 -10.96 0.72 11.38
C ASP A 87 -10.56 2.08 10.80
N TRP A 88 -11.54 2.97 10.67
CA TRP A 88 -11.36 4.27 10.03
C TRP A 88 -11.28 5.41 11.04
N TYR A 89 -10.33 6.31 10.81
CA TYR A 89 -10.10 7.48 11.65
C TYR A 89 -9.96 8.73 10.80
N ALA A 90 -10.69 9.78 11.19
CA ALA A 90 -10.50 11.12 10.65
C ALA A 90 -9.42 11.84 11.46
N LEU A 91 -8.43 12.43 10.78
CA LEU A 91 -7.40 13.26 11.40
C LEU A 91 -7.75 14.74 11.23
N SER A 92 -7.93 15.47 12.33
CA SER A 92 -8.13 16.92 12.30
C SER A 92 -7.42 17.60 13.47
N SER A 93 -6.68 18.68 13.19
CA SER A 93 -5.92 19.44 14.20
C SER A 93 -5.00 18.60 15.10
N GLY A 94 -4.44 17.49 14.58
CA GLY A 94 -3.59 16.57 15.35
C GLY A 94 -4.36 15.53 16.19
N CYS A 95 -5.69 15.48 16.09
CA CYS A 95 -6.55 14.53 16.79
C CYS A 95 -7.13 13.49 15.82
N LEU A 96 -7.13 12.23 16.23
CA LEU A 96 -7.79 11.13 15.51
C LEU A 96 -9.18 10.87 16.13
N GLU A 97 -10.22 10.88 15.28
CA GLU A 97 -11.59 10.57 15.67
C GLU A 97 -12.11 9.35 14.89
N PRO A 98 -12.69 8.34 15.56
CA PRO A 98 -13.26 7.18 14.87
C PRO A 98 -14.39 7.58 13.92
N MET A 99 -14.34 7.10 12.68
CA MET A 99 -15.40 7.29 11.69
C MET A 99 -16.43 6.17 11.84
N ARG A 100 -17.67 6.52 12.22
CA ARG A 100 -18.73 5.52 12.50
C ARG A 100 -19.40 4.94 11.27
N HIS A 101 -19.23 5.56 10.10
CA HIS A 101 -19.85 5.13 8.86
C HIS A 101 -18.93 5.38 7.67
N PHE A 102 -18.86 4.38 6.81
CA PHE A 102 -18.15 4.37 5.53
C PHE A 102 -19.09 3.90 4.43
#